data_AF-A0A2P7MXT6-F1
#
_entry.id   AF-A0A2P7MXT6-F1
#
_cell.length_a   1.000
_cell.length_b   1.000
_cell.length_c   1.000
_cell.angle_alpha   90.00
_cell.angle_beta   90.00
_cell.angle_gamma   90.00
#
_symmetry.space_group_name_H-M   'P 1'
#
loop_
_entity.id
_entity.type
_entity.pdbx_description
1 polymer ?
#
loop_
_entity_poly.entity_id
_entity_poly.type
_entity_poly.pdbx_seq_one_letter_code
_entity_poly.pdbx_strand_id
1 'polypeptide(L)'
;MADHDGRKLSVREMINAHLFPLLALVATASSVSIAISLGPIAGQSSRWNQCFDAGLAWLERTSPRVKGGDRTAIAANFCNGGLPNKPAR
;
A
#
# COMPACT_ATOMS: atom_id res chain seq x y z
N MET A 1 -40.06 -2.56 19.89
CA MET A 1 -39.01 -3.29 20.63
C MET A 1 -39.01 -2.80 22.06
N ALA A 2 -39.36 -3.68 23.00
CA ALA A 2 -39.18 -3.43 24.43
C ALA A 2 -37.78 -3.94 24.82
N ASP A 3 -37.18 -3.32 25.84
CA ASP A 3 -35.96 -3.83 26.46
C ASP A 3 -36.20 -5.24 27.06
N HIS A 4 -35.13 -5.98 27.38
CA HIS A 4 -35.23 -7.32 27.99
C HIS A 4 -36.00 -7.31 29.33
N ASP A 5 -36.14 -6.15 29.99
CA ASP A 5 -36.97 -5.93 31.19
C ASP A 5 -38.38 -5.36 30.91
N GLY A 6 -38.86 -5.37 29.66
CA GLY A 6 -40.22 -4.92 29.30
C GLY A 6 -40.42 -3.40 29.31
N ARG A 7 -39.34 -2.61 29.50
CA ARG A 7 -39.37 -1.15 29.52
C ARG A 7 -39.38 -0.59 28.09
N LYS A 8 -40.21 0.44 27.83
CA LYS A 8 -40.17 1.19 26.57
C LYS A 8 -38.84 1.97 26.49
N LEU A 9 -37.96 1.57 25.56
CA LEU A 9 -36.71 2.27 25.29
C LEU A 9 -36.97 3.73 24.88
N SER A 10 -36.17 4.64 25.43
CA SER A 10 -36.10 6.02 24.94
C SER A 10 -35.68 6.01 23.47
N VAL A 11 -36.18 6.95 22.67
CA VAL A 11 -35.79 7.11 21.25
C VAL A 11 -34.26 7.18 21.10
N ARG A 12 -33.55 7.78 22.06
CA ARG A 12 -32.09 7.85 22.09
C ARG A 12 -31.42 6.49 22.27
N GLU A 13 -31.97 5.64 23.14
CA GLU A 13 -31.44 4.29 23.38
C GLU A 13 -31.69 3.39 22.16
N MET A 14 -32.85 3.56 21.52
CA MET A 14 -33.16 2.87 20.26
C MET A 14 -32.20 3.26 19.13
N ILE A 15 -31.88 4.55 18.99
CA ILE A 15 -30.91 5.03 17.99
C ILE A 15 -29.52 4.45 18.29
N ASN A 16 -29.06 4.54 19.54
CA ASN A 16 -27.75 4.03 19.92
C ASN A 16 -27.62 2.52 19.73
N ALA A 17 -28.69 1.75 19.98
CA ALA A 17 -28.70 0.30 19.79
C ALA A 17 -28.44 -0.13 18.34
N HIS A 18 -28.70 0.73 17.35
CA HIS A 18 -28.48 0.45 15.93
C HIS A 18 -27.28 1.20 15.36
N LEU A 19 -26.97 2.38 15.90
CA LEU A 19 -25.84 3.20 15.46
C LEU A 19 -24.50 2.51 15.71
N PHE A 20 -24.27 1.98 16.91
CA PHE A 20 -22.98 1.34 17.21
C PHE A 20 -22.71 0.08 16.36
N PRO A 21 -23.68 -0.84 16.17
CA PRO A 21 -23.50 -1.95 15.23
C PRO A 21 -23.24 -1.51 13.80
N LEU A 22 -23.94 -0.48 13.31
CA LEU A 22 -23.72 0.05 11.96
C LEU A 22 -22.32 0.66 11.81
N LEU A 23 -21.88 1.45 12.79
CA LEU A 23 -20.53 2.01 12.80
C LEU A 23 -19.47 0.91 12.86
N ALA A 24 -19.68 -0.14 13.66
CA ALA A 24 -18.78 -1.28 13.72
C ALA A 24 -18.70 -2.02 12.38
N LEU A 25 -19.83 -2.20 11.71
CA LEU A 25 -19.88 -2.85 10.39
C LEU A 25 -19.16 -2.02 9.33
N VAL A 26 -19.42 -0.71 9.27
CA VAL A 26 -18.75 0.21 8.35
C VAL A 26 -17.24 0.23 8.61
N ALA A 27 -16.83 0.40 9.87
CA ALA A 27 -15.42 0.41 10.25
C ALA A 27 -14.72 -0.90 9.83
N THR A 28 -15.35 -2.05 10.11
CA THR A 28 -14.80 -3.37 9.73
C THR A 28 -14.68 -3.52 8.22
N ALA A 29 -15.74 -3.19 7.47
CA ALA A 29 -15.75 -3.28 6.02
C ALA A 29 -14.68 -2.36 5.39
N SER A 30 -14.54 -1.14 5.91
CA SER A 30 -13.49 -0.20 5.50
C SER A 30 -12.09 -0.76 5.80
N SER A 31 -11.84 -1.26 7.00
CA SER A 31 -10.55 -1.84 7.38
C SER A 31 -10.17 -3.05 6.52
N VAL A 32 -11.12 -3.95 6.24
CA VAL A 32 -10.91 -5.10 5.35
C VAL A 32 -10.58 -4.64 3.93
N SER A 33 -11.32 -3.65 3.41
CA SER A 33 -11.08 -3.11 2.06
C SER A 33 -9.69 -2.50 1.93
N ILE A 34 -9.23 -1.77 2.96
CA ILE A 34 -7.88 -1.23 3.03
C ILE A 34 -6.85 -2.34 3.06
N ALA A 35 -7.04 -3.37 3.90
CA ALA A 35 -6.12 -4.49 4.02
C ALA A 35 -5.96 -5.25 2.68
N ILE A 36 -7.06 -5.51 1.98
CA ILE A 36 -7.05 -6.15 0.66
C ILE A 36 -6.30 -5.27 -0.35
N SER A 37 -6.51 -3.96 -0.31
CA SER A 37 -5.85 -3.01 -1.23
C SER A 37 -4.34 -2.85 -0.98
N LEU A 38 -3.89 -3.04 0.26
CA LEU A 38 -2.47 -2.99 0.61
C LEU A 38 -1.65 -4.15 0.05
N GLY A 39 -2.28 -5.33 -0.13
CA GLY A 39 -1.63 -6.52 -0.70
C GLY A 39 -0.91 -6.27 -2.04
N PRO A 40 -1.60 -5.80 -3.10
CA PRO A 40 -0.96 -5.52 -4.38
C PRO A 40 0.07 -4.38 -4.32
N ILE A 41 -0.14 -3.37 -3.47
CA ILE A 41 0.82 -2.27 -3.28
C ILE A 41 2.13 -2.81 -2.69
N ALA A 42 2.03 -3.66 -1.66
CA ALA A 42 3.20 -4.32 -1.06
C ALA A 42 3.91 -5.23 -2.09
N GLY A 43 3.15 -5.97 -2.89
CA GLY A 43 3.69 -6.80 -3.98
C GLY A 43 4.44 -5.98 -5.03
N GLN A 44 3.87 -4.86 -5.48
CA GLN A 44 4.53 -3.94 -6.41
C GLN A 44 5.82 -3.39 -5.80
N SER A 45 5.78 -2.90 -4.56
CA SER A 45 6.94 -2.34 -3.86
C SER A 45 8.07 -3.36 -3.70
N SER A 46 7.73 -4.61 -3.33
CA SER A 46 8.70 -5.70 -3.22
C SER A 46 9.40 -5.99 -4.55
N ARG A 47 8.63 -6.09 -5.64
CA ARG A 47 9.17 -6.33 -6.98
C ARG A 47 10.02 -5.15 -7.47
N TRP A 48 9.61 -3.92 -7.15
CA TRP A 48 10.37 -2.73 -7.49
C TRP A 48 11.72 -2.70 -6.77
N ASN A 49 11.76 -2.99 -5.47
CA ASN A 49 13.01 -3.09 -4.70
C ASN A 49 13.95 -4.16 -5.28
N GLN A 50 13.43 -5.35 -5.58
CA GLN A 50 14.21 -6.41 -6.21
C GLN A 50 14.80 -5.98 -7.56
N CYS A 51 14.00 -5.30 -8.39
CA CYS A 51 14.47 -4.74 -9.65
C CYS A 51 15.59 -3.72 -9.42
N PHE A 52 15.41 -2.80 -8.47
CA PHE A 52 16.35 -1.74 -8.18
C PHE A 52 17.70 -2.29 -7.73
N ASP A 53 17.70 -3.23 -6.78
CA ASP A 53 18.90 -3.89 -6.28
C ASP A 53 19.62 -4.68 -7.39
N ALA A 54 18.87 -5.41 -8.22
CA ALA A 54 19.42 -6.11 -9.37
C ALA A 54 20.03 -5.14 -10.40
N GLY A 55 19.38 -4.00 -10.64
CA GLY A 55 19.86 -2.94 -11.52
C GLY A 55 21.15 -2.31 -11.04
N LEU A 56 21.26 -2.04 -9.73
CA LEU A 56 22.50 -1.55 -9.12
C LEU A 56 23.64 -2.56 -9.27
N ALA A 57 23.38 -3.84 -8.97
CA ALA A 57 24.37 -4.92 -9.10
C ALA A 57 24.78 -5.17 -10.57
N TRP A 58 23.87 -4.94 -11.53
CA TRP A 58 24.19 -5.01 -12.95
C TRP A 58 25.08 -3.83 -13.37
N LEU A 59 24.73 -2.59 -12.99
CA LEU A 59 25.52 -1.40 -13.29
C LEU A 59 26.93 -1.45 -12.71
N GLU A 60 27.07 -1.97 -11.48
CA GLU A 60 28.37 -2.16 -10.85
C GLU A 60 29.29 -3.08 -11.66
N ARG A 61 28.72 -4.13 -12.27
CA ARG A 61 29.47 -5.08 -13.10
C ARG A 61 29.75 -4.58 -14.51
N THR A 62 28.81 -3.88 -15.14
CA THR A 62 28.91 -3.51 -16.57
C THR A 62 29.43 -2.10 -16.80
N SER A 63 29.20 -1.19 -15.84
CA SER A 63 29.51 0.23 -15.96
C SER A 63 30.08 0.81 -14.66
N PRO A 64 31.23 0.30 -14.17
CA PRO A 64 31.81 0.71 -12.87
C PRO A 64 32.24 2.19 -12.81
N ARG A 65 32.27 2.87 -13.95
CA ARG A 65 32.51 4.32 -14.05
C ARG A 65 31.31 5.15 -13.57
N VAL A 66 30.10 4.58 -13.62
CA VAL A 66 28.86 5.21 -13.16
C VAL A 66 28.78 5.05 -11.64
N LYS A 67 28.85 6.17 -10.92
CA LYS A 67 28.91 6.20 -9.47
C LYS A 67 27.84 7.11 -8.88
N GLY A 68 27.61 6.98 -7.58
CA GLY A 68 26.75 7.90 -6.84
C GLY A 68 25.32 7.98 -7.41
N GLY A 69 24.81 9.20 -7.52
CA GLY A 69 23.42 9.49 -7.91
C GLY A 69 23.04 9.06 -9.33
N ASP A 70 23.99 9.04 -10.27
CA ASP A 70 23.70 8.59 -11.64
C ASP A 70 23.39 7.09 -11.67
N ARG A 71 24.08 6.32 -10.82
CA ARG A 71 23.86 4.87 -10.70
C ARG A 71 22.44 4.57 -10.21
N THR A 72 21.99 5.29 -9.19
CA THR A 72 20.63 5.11 -8.63
C THR A 72 19.57 5.61 -9.60
N ALA A 73 19.80 6.74 -10.29
CA ALA A 73 18.87 7.28 -11.28
C ALA A 73 18.65 6.32 -12.46
N ILE A 74 19.72 5.71 -12.99
CA ILE A 74 19.61 4.75 -14.10
C ILE A 74 18.87 3.48 -13.65
N ALA A 75 19.20 2.93 -12.47
CA ALA A 75 18.50 1.76 -11.93
C ALA A 75 17.00 2.04 -11.70
N ALA A 76 16.67 3.19 -11.12
CA ALA A 76 15.27 3.59 -10.91
C ALA A 76 14.53 3.79 -12.23
N ASN A 77 15.15 4.44 -13.23
CA ASN A 77 14.54 4.66 -14.54
C ASN A 77 14.21 3.33 -15.23
N PHE A 78 15.14 2.37 -15.20
CA PHE A 78 14.91 1.03 -15.74
C PHE A 78 13.73 0.32 -15.06
N CYS A 79 13.66 0.35 -13.73
CA CYS A 79 12.56 -0.28 -12.98
C CYS A 79 11.20 0.41 -13.16
N ASN A 80 11.19 1.66 -13.61
CA ASN A 80 9.99 2.39 -13.98
C ASN A 80 9.62 2.23 -15.47
N GLY A 81 10.28 1.30 -16.19
CA GLY A 81 9.99 0.99 -17.59
C GLY A 81 10.73 1.85 -18.61
N GLY A 82 11.66 2.69 -18.18
CA GLY A 82 12.53 3.44 -19.08
C GLY A 82 13.62 2.56 -19.69
N LEU A 83 14.11 2.98 -20.85
CA LEU A 83 15.29 2.36 -21.45
C LEU A 83 16.52 2.67 -20.58
N PRO A 84 17.43 1.71 -20.38
CA PRO A 84 18.69 1.96 -19.70
C PRO A 84 19.48 2.98 -20.52
N ASN A 85 19.41 4.25 -20.12
CA ASN A 85 20.09 5.31 -20.83
C ASN A 85 21.59 5.03 -20.70
N LYS A 86 22.27 4.74 -21.82
CA LYS A 86 23.74 4.60 -21.78
C LYS A 86 24.27 5.96 -21.32
N PRO A 87 25.04 6.04 -20.22
CA PRO A 87 25.72 7.28 -19.89
C PRO A 87 26.58 7.66 -21.10
N ALA A 88 26.50 8.92 -21.52
CA ALA A 88 27.27 9.42 -22.66
C ALA A 88 28.75 9.04 -22.48
N ARG A 89 29.33 8.43 -23.52
CA ARG A 89 30.71 7.96 -23.53
C ARG A 89 31.71 9.09 -23.45
#